data_AF-A0A8H5LUX9-F1
#
_entry.id   AF-A0A8H5LUX9-F1
#
_cell.length_a   1.000
_cell.length_b   1.000
_cell.length_c   1.000
_cell.angle_alpha   90.00
_cell.angle_beta   90.00
_cell.angle_gamma   90.00
#
_symmetry.space_group_name_H-M   'P 1'
#
loop_
_entity.id
_entity.type
_entity.pdbx_description
1 polymer ?
#
loop_
_entity_poly.entity_id
_entity_poly.type
_entity_poly.pdbx_seq_one_letter_code
_entity_poly.pdbx_strand_id
1 'polypeptide(L)'
;MQSKPLTRISSSILIRSIQQSSRVSVGCRRALFFTAAIPFPKTLTEAITEDHREMYDFYRQYIYASGDKGAQEHWARLLTWEIARHAVGEEIVVHPLVELCLGEQGAELTEQGRMDHQFVKEILYRLEPMTPGSLEYAALLRQIMDHLHKHNEKEEKEDLPLIEPILGSDRSLAAAFNFLATKKFAPSRANPAPSDWQPPFETLVDLLKAPLDKLNEAYAKFSPEGTKGNAKLS
;
A
#
# COMPACT_ATOMS: atom_id res chain seq x y z
N MET A 1 95.76 14.41 8.12
CA MET A 1 96.21 13.73 9.35
C MET A 1 95.30 14.17 10.49
N GLN A 2 94.85 13.20 11.30
CA GLN A 2 94.12 13.32 12.58
C GLN A 2 92.67 13.86 12.48
N SER A 3 91.64 13.36 13.17
CA SER A 3 91.43 12.18 14.02
C SER A 3 89.92 12.10 14.35
N LYS A 4 89.41 10.85 14.47
CA LYS A 4 88.14 10.28 15.01
C LYS A 4 87.42 11.11 16.12
N PRO A 5 86.11 10.86 16.49
CA PRO A 5 85.52 9.51 16.67
C PRO A 5 84.00 9.26 16.46
N LEU A 6 83.68 7.95 16.36
CA LEU A 6 82.56 7.12 16.88
C LEU A 6 81.28 7.86 17.34
N THR A 7 80.05 7.38 17.11
CA THR A 7 79.51 6.11 17.61
C THR A 7 78.05 5.89 17.15
N ARG A 8 77.65 4.60 17.02
CA ARG A 8 76.37 3.96 17.47
C ARG A 8 75.01 4.13 16.73
N ILE A 9 74.36 2.96 16.56
CA ILE A 9 72.90 2.66 16.72
C ILE A 9 72.00 3.13 15.57
N SER A 10 70.95 2.46 15.07
CA SER A 10 70.34 1.13 15.25
C SER A 10 69.50 0.82 14.00
N SER A 11 69.19 -0.47 13.83
CA SER A 11 67.88 -1.05 13.52
C SER A 11 66.92 -0.34 12.55
N SER A 12 66.65 -1.08 11.47
CA SER A 12 65.32 -1.53 11.02
C SER A 12 64.10 -0.76 11.57
N ILE A 13 63.24 -0.26 10.67
CA ILE A 13 61.79 -0.56 10.68
C ILE A 13 61.17 -0.12 9.34
N LEU A 14 60.48 -1.08 8.75
CA LEU A 14 59.73 -1.05 7.52
C LEU A 14 58.45 -0.21 7.71
N ILE A 15 58.21 0.76 6.81
CA ILE A 15 56.94 1.47 6.71
C ILE A 15 55.90 0.50 6.12
N ARG A 16 54.91 0.10 6.92
CA ARG A 16 53.60 -0.35 6.44
C ARG A 16 52.52 0.21 7.36
N SER A 17 51.92 1.31 6.92
CA SER A 17 50.67 1.82 7.48
C SER A 17 49.56 0.83 7.15
N ILE A 18 48.99 0.20 8.19
CA ILE A 18 47.72 -0.53 8.13
C ILE A 18 46.67 0.46 8.64
N GLN A 19 45.90 1.06 7.73
CA GLN A 19 44.69 1.78 8.12
C GLN A 19 43.63 0.76 8.53
N GLN A 20 43.28 0.79 9.81
CA GLN A 20 42.19 0.03 10.40
C GLN A 20 40.84 0.53 9.89
N SER A 21 39.98 -0.45 9.59
CA SER A 21 38.56 -0.36 9.30
C SER A 21 37.81 0.46 10.34
N SER A 22 37.10 1.50 9.88
CA SER A 22 35.95 2.06 10.58
C SER A 22 34.67 1.48 9.97
N ARG A 23 34.05 0.54 10.68
CA ARG A 23 32.68 0.10 10.41
C ARG A 23 31.72 1.25 10.72
N VAL A 24 31.13 1.84 9.69
CA VAL A 24 29.99 2.75 9.85
C VAL A 24 28.75 1.90 10.08
N SER A 25 28.34 1.80 11.34
CA SER A 25 27.02 1.31 11.71
C SER A 25 25.98 2.30 11.20
N VAL A 26 25.24 1.94 10.14
CA VAL A 26 24.06 2.68 9.69
C VAL A 26 22.95 2.44 10.72
N GLY A 27 22.88 3.31 11.72
CA GLY A 27 21.75 3.37 12.64
C GLY A 27 20.52 3.89 11.89
N CYS A 28 19.51 3.03 11.76
CA CYS A 28 18.16 3.39 11.34
C CYS A 28 17.67 4.56 12.23
N ARG A 29 17.53 5.75 11.65
CA ARG A 29 17.05 6.93 12.38
C ARG A 29 15.57 6.75 12.66
N ARG A 30 15.24 6.56 13.93
CA ARG A 30 13.88 6.73 14.49
C ARG A 30 13.32 8.09 14.08
N ALA A 31 12.30 8.10 13.24
CA ALA A 31 11.25 9.11 13.27
C ALA A 31 9.94 8.37 13.60
N LEU A 32 9.58 8.37 14.88
CA LEU A 32 8.32 7.85 15.39
C LEU A 32 7.47 9.06 15.76
N PHE A 33 6.46 9.37 14.94
CA PHE A 33 5.37 10.23 15.36
C PHE A 33 4.19 9.33 15.73
N PHE A 34 4.00 9.15 17.04
CA PHE A 34 2.89 8.39 17.62
C PHE A 34 1.70 9.33 17.82
N THR A 35 0.56 8.97 17.28
CA THR A 35 -0.73 9.41 17.81
C THR A 35 -1.44 8.20 18.40
N ALA A 36 -2.00 8.35 19.60
CA ALA A 36 -2.72 7.27 20.28
C ALA A 36 -3.86 6.78 19.37
N ALA A 37 -3.71 5.57 18.85
CA ALA A 37 -4.67 4.95 17.96
C ALA A 37 -5.96 4.68 18.74
N ILE A 38 -7.08 5.17 18.21
CA ILE A 38 -8.40 4.62 18.53
C ILE A 38 -8.29 3.12 18.21
N PRO A 39 -8.68 2.20 19.12
CA PRO A 39 -8.52 0.78 18.89
C PRO A 39 -9.38 0.36 17.70
N PHE A 40 -8.76 0.28 16.53
CA PHE A 40 -9.32 -0.46 15.42
C PHE A 40 -9.14 -1.94 15.77
N PRO A 41 -10.20 -2.77 15.72
CA PRO A 41 -10.13 -4.13 16.23
C PRO A 41 -9.44 -5.10 15.24
N LYS A 42 -8.90 -4.61 14.12
CA LYS A 42 -8.38 -5.44 13.03
C LYS A 42 -6.92 -5.10 12.73
N THR A 43 -6.10 -6.13 12.57
CA THR A 43 -4.74 -6.01 12.04
C THR A 43 -4.74 -5.59 10.58
N LEU A 44 -3.58 -5.19 10.06
CA LEU A 44 -3.42 -4.86 8.64
C LEU A 44 -3.80 -6.05 7.76
N THR A 45 -3.26 -7.23 8.07
CA THR A 45 -3.62 -8.48 7.38
C THR A 45 -5.13 -8.73 7.41
N GLU A 46 -5.78 -8.60 8.58
CA GLU A 46 -7.23 -8.82 8.68
C GLU A 46 -8.04 -7.84 7.83
N ALA A 47 -7.65 -6.57 7.79
CA ALA A 47 -8.33 -5.55 6.99
C ALA A 47 -8.20 -5.80 5.47
N ILE A 48 -7.01 -6.15 5.00
CA ILE A 48 -6.75 -6.44 3.57
C ILE A 48 -7.47 -7.73 3.14
N THR A 49 -7.35 -8.80 3.92
CA THR A 49 -8.03 -10.07 3.63
C THR A 49 -9.57 -9.93 3.67
N GLU A 50 -10.11 -9.03 4.48
CA GLU A 50 -11.55 -8.76 4.49
C GLU A 50 -12.01 -8.10 3.18
N ASP A 51 -11.28 -7.09 2.69
CA ASP A 51 -11.56 -6.50 1.37
C ASP A 51 -11.54 -7.54 0.25
N HIS A 52 -10.56 -8.45 0.25
CA HIS A 52 -10.47 -9.53 -0.74
C HIS A 52 -11.73 -10.39 -0.74
N ARG A 53 -12.21 -10.77 0.46
CA ARG A 53 -13.45 -11.55 0.61
C ARG A 53 -14.65 -10.77 0.09
N GLU A 54 -14.75 -9.47 0.38
CA GLU A 54 -15.82 -8.62 -0.15
C GLU A 54 -15.80 -8.56 -1.68
N MET A 55 -14.63 -8.42 -2.31
CA MET A 55 -14.50 -8.46 -3.77
C MET A 55 -15.02 -9.78 -4.35
N TYR A 56 -14.65 -10.92 -3.76
CA TYR A 56 -15.14 -12.22 -4.20
C TYR A 56 -16.64 -12.37 -4.00
N ASP A 57 -17.17 -11.84 -2.91
CA ASP A 57 -18.60 -11.85 -2.62
C ASP A 57 -19.37 -11.02 -3.64
N PHE A 58 -18.93 -9.79 -3.93
CA PHE A 58 -19.55 -8.94 -4.96
C PHE A 58 -19.49 -9.58 -6.35
N TYR A 59 -18.37 -10.24 -6.70
CA TYR A 59 -18.28 -10.96 -7.96
C TYR A 59 -19.27 -12.14 -8.02
N ARG A 60 -19.39 -12.93 -6.95
CA ARG A 60 -20.40 -14.02 -6.90
C ARG A 60 -21.81 -13.47 -7.05
N GLN A 61 -22.14 -12.37 -6.38
CA GLN A 61 -23.45 -11.73 -6.51
C GLN A 61 -23.71 -11.18 -7.92
N TYR A 62 -22.70 -10.60 -8.58
CA TYR A 62 -22.78 -10.21 -9.98
C TYR A 62 -23.12 -11.39 -10.91
N ILE A 63 -22.51 -12.55 -10.69
CA ILE A 63 -22.81 -13.77 -11.45
C ILE A 63 -24.23 -14.27 -11.16
N TYR A 64 -24.66 -14.29 -9.90
CA TYR A 64 -26.02 -14.70 -9.54
C TYR A 64 -27.11 -13.78 -10.06
N ALA A 65 -26.82 -12.49 -10.21
CA ALA A 65 -27.73 -11.51 -10.77
C ALA A 65 -27.94 -11.66 -12.29
N SER A 66 -27.31 -12.64 -12.97
CA SER A 66 -27.45 -12.84 -14.42
C SER A 66 -28.91 -12.93 -14.87
N GLY A 67 -29.29 -12.05 -15.80
CA GLY A 67 -30.65 -11.87 -16.27
C GLY A 67 -31.41 -10.71 -15.61
N ASP A 68 -30.94 -10.22 -14.46
CA ASP A 68 -31.39 -8.97 -13.82
C ASP A 68 -30.34 -7.87 -14.03
N LYS A 69 -30.61 -7.00 -15.00
CA LYS A 69 -29.69 -5.90 -15.36
C LYS A 69 -29.42 -4.95 -14.20
N GLY A 70 -30.46 -4.58 -13.43
CA GLY A 70 -30.31 -3.63 -12.33
C GLY A 70 -29.46 -4.19 -11.20
N ALA A 71 -29.68 -5.47 -10.85
CA ALA A 71 -28.85 -6.15 -9.86
C ALA A 71 -27.42 -6.36 -10.36
N GLN A 72 -27.20 -6.73 -11.63
CA GLN A 72 -25.85 -6.86 -12.19
C GLN A 72 -25.09 -5.53 -12.21
N GLU A 73 -25.72 -4.45 -12.67
CA GLU A 73 -25.12 -3.11 -12.63
C GLU A 73 -24.75 -2.70 -11.21
N HIS A 74 -25.61 -2.99 -10.24
CA HIS A 74 -25.36 -2.71 -8.83
C HIS A 74 -24.10 -3.43 -8.30
N TRP A 75 -24.02 -4.76 -8.47
CA TRP A 75 -22.90 -5.54 -7.97
C TRP A 75 -21.59 -5.26 -8.73
N ALA A 76 -21.67 -5.04 -10.05
CA ALA A 76 -20.53 -4.64 -10.84
C ALA A 76 -19.94 -3.32 -10.35
N ARG A 77 -20.79 -2.32 -10.06
CA ARG A 77 -20.34 -1.03 -9.52
C ARG A 77 -19.72 -1.17 -8.13
N LEU A 78 -20.28 -1.99 -7.25
CA LEU A 78 -19.69 -2.23 -5.92
C LEU A 78 -18.30 -2.85 -6.05
N LEU A 79 -18.18 -3.88 -6.89
CA LEU A 79 -16.91 -4.57 -7.13
C LEU A 79 -15.83 -3.63 -7.68
N THR A 80 -16.13 -2.85 -8.72
CA THR A 80 -15.12 -1.98 -9.34
C THR A 80 -14.64 -0.87 -8.39
N TRP A 81 -15.52 -0.33 -7.55
CA TRP A 81 -15.12 0.62 -6.51
C TRP A 81 -14.34 -0.02 -5.36
N GLU A 82 -14.62 -1.27 -5.03
CA GLU A 82 -13.89 -2.01 -4.00
C GLU A 82 -12.44 -2.25 -4.46
N ILE A 83 -12.27 -2.79 -5.67
CA ILE A 83 -10.96 -3.03 -6.30
C ILE A 83 -10.15 -1.74 -6.38
N ALA A 84 -10.74 -0.64 -6.87
CA ALA A 84 -10.00 0.60 -7.07
C ALA A 84 -9.52 1.24 -5.77
N ARG A 85 -10.36 1.25 -4.72
CA ARG A 85 -9.97 1.82 -3.42
C ARG A 85 -8.96 0.95 -2.69
N HIS A 86 -9.08 -0.37 -2.82
CA HIS A 86 -8.14 -1.33 -2.25
C HIS A 86 -6.74 -1.15 -2.86
N ALA A 87 -6.63 -1.20 -4.20
CA ALA A 87 -5.35 -1.03 -4.90
C ALA A 87 -4.68 0.32 -4.58
N VAL A 88 -5.46 1.39 -4.44
CA VAL A 88 -4.96 2.70 -4.00
C VAL A 88 -4.51 2.68 -2.54
N GLY A 89 -5.27 2.02 -1.66
CA GLY A 89 -4.90 1.81 -0.27
C GLY A 89 -3.56 1.11 -0.12
N GLU A 90 -3.33 0.07 -0.91
CA GLU A 90 -2.07 -0.65 -0.93
C GLU A 90 -0.94 0.23 -1.45
N GLU A 91 -1.14 0.92 -2.57
CA GLU A 91 -0.09 1.76 -3.18
C GLU A 91 0.37 2.92 -2.28
N ILE A 92 -0.53 3.54 -1.52
CA ILE A 92 -0.19 4.70 -0.68
C ILE A 92 0.14 4.35 0.77
N VAL A 93 -0.34 3.20 1.28
CA VAL A 93 -0.11 2.77 2.68
C VAL A 93 0.76 1.53 2.74
N VAL A 94 0.36 0.44 2.07
CA VAL A 94 0.97 -0.89 2.27
C VAL A 94 2.32 -0.99 1.58
N HIS A 95 2.44 -0.59 0.31
CA HIS A 95 3.70 -0.69 -0.44
C HIS A 95 4.85 0.08 0.25
N PRO A 96 4.67 1.34 0.68
CA PRO A 96 5.71 2.03 1.44
C PRO A 96 6.09 1.33 2.75
N LEU A 97 5.13 0.69 3.42
CA LEU A 97 5.39 -0.08 4.64
C LEU A 97 6.18 -1.37 4.36
N VAL A 98 5.86 -2.07 3.27
CA VAL A 98 6.58 -3.27 2.82
C VAL A 98 8.03 -2.94 2.48
N GLU A 99 8.25 -1.89 1.69
CA GLU A 99 9.60 -1.39 1.36
C GLU A 99 10.39 -1.01 2.61
N LEU A 100 9.75 -0.32 3.57
CA LEU A 100 10.38 0.06 4.84
C LEU A 100 10.75 -1.15 5.70
N CYS A 101 9.91 -2.18 5.73
CA CYS A 101 10.13 -3.37 6.56
C CYS A 101 11.16 -4.32 5.98
N LEU A 102 11.21 -4.48 4.64
CA LEU A 102 11.97 -5.53 3.96
C LEU A 102 13.12 -5.02 3.08
N GLY A 103 13.26 -3.70 2.88
CA GLY A 103 14.33 -3.12 2.06
C GLY A 103 14.23 -3.52 0.60
N GLU A 104 15.33 -4.02 0.01
CA GLU A 104 15.40 -4.40 -1.41
C GLU A 104 14.38 -5.47 -1.78
N GLN A 105 14.19 -6.49 -0.92
CA GLN A 105 13.15 -7.49 -1.11
C GLN A 105 11.75 -6.85 -1.14
N GLY A 106 11.50 -5.86 -0.27
CA GLY A 106 10.24 -5.13 -0.26
C GLY A 106 10.01 -4.31 -1.54
N ALA A 107 11.07 -3.72 -2.10
CA ALA A 107 11.00 -3.00 -3.37
C ALA A 107 10.65 -3.93 -4.54
N GLU A 108 11.21 -5.13 -4.59
CA GLU A 108 10.87 -6.14 -5.61
C GLU A 108 9.41 -6.62 -5.49
N LEU A 109 8.96 -6.91 -4.27
CA LEU A 109 7.58 -7.36 -4.02
C LEU A 109 6.56 -6.28 -4.43
N THR A 110 6.80 -5.04 -4.05
CA THR A 110 5.89 -3.93 -4.33
C THR A 110 5.93 -3.48 -5.78
N GLU A 111 7.05 -3.64 -6.51
CA GLU A 111 7.07 -3.43 -7.95
C GLU A 111 6.18 -4.45 -8.67
N GLN A 112 6.25 -5.73 -8.28
CA GLN A 112 5.32 -6.73 -8.83
C GLN A 112 3.86 -6.39 -8.50
N GLY A 113 3.57 -5.98 -7.26
CA GLY A 113 2.22 -5.55 -6.87
C GLY A 113 1.71 -4.37 -7.70
N ARG A 114 2.56 -3.36 -7.96
CA ARG A 114 2.22 -2.23 -8.85
C ARG A 114 1.92 -2.69 -10.28
N MET A 115 2.67 -3.66 -10.81
CA MET A 115 2.40 -4.23 -12.13
C MET A 115 1.05 -4.96 -12.17
N ASP A 116 0.73 -5.73 -11.14
CA ASP A 116 -0.54 -6.44 -11.01
C ASP A 116 -1.71 -5.44 -10.92
N HIS A 117 -1.56 -4.39 -10.13
CA HIS A 117 -2.55 -3.31 -10.03
C HIS A 117 -2.72 -2.60 -11.36
N GLN A 118 -1.63 -2.27 -12.05
CA GLN A 118 -1.68 -1.60 -13.35
C GLN A 118 -2.47 -2.42 -14.37
N PHE A 119 -2.25 -3.73 -14.44
CA PHE A 119 -3.03 -4.63 -15.30
C PHE A 119 -4.53 -4.56 -15.01
N VAL A 120 -4.92 -4.61 -13.73
CA VAL A 120 -6.34 -4.53 -13.32
C VAL A 120 -6.92 -3.15 -13.64
N LYS A 121 -6.20 -2.06 -13.36
CA LYS A 121 -6.62 -0.68 -13.63
C LYS A 121 -6.89 -0.44 -15.12
N GLU A 122 -6.07 -1.00 -16.00
CA GLU A 122 -6.28 -0.91 -17.45
C GLU A 122 -7.58 -1.58 -17.89
N ILE A 123 -7.94 -2.72 -17.31
CA ILE A 123 -9.21 -3.39 -17.61
C ILE A 123 -10.38 -2.60 -17.00
N LEU A 124 -10.26 -2.10 -15.77
CA LEU A 124 -11.28 -1.24 -15.16
C LEU A 124 -11.56 0.02 -16.00
N TYR A 125 -10.53 0.63 -16.58
CA TYR A 125 -10.67 1.75 -17.50
C TYR A 125 -11.48 1.38 -18.75
N ARG A 126 -11.27 0.18 -19.29
CA ARG A 126 -12.04 -0.33 -20.45
C ARG A 126 -13.50 -0.64 -20.09
N LEU A 127 -13.76 -1.08 -18.85
CA LEU A 127 -15.10 -1.39 -18.37
C LEU A 127 -15.96 -0.15 -18.13
N GLU A 128 -15.37 1.01 -17.83
CA GLU A 128 -16.12 2.22 -17.44
C GLU A 128 -17.16 2.71 -18.47
N PRO A 129 -16.86 2.79 -19.78
CA PRO A 129 -17.87 3.19 -20.77
C PRO A 129 -18.84 2.07 -21.16
N MET A 130 -18.67 0.85 -20.63
CA MET A 130 -19.46 -0.32 -21.02
C MET A 130 -20.71 -0.49 -20.14
N THR A 131 -21.76 -1.10 -20.71
CA THR A 131 -22.93 -1.51 -19.94
C THR A 131 -22.66 -2.84 -19.21
N PRO A 132 -22.78 -2.90 -17.87
CA PRO A 132 -22.72 -4.16 -17.13
C PRO A 132 -23.75 -5.18 -17.63
N GLY A 133 -23.38 -6.46 -17.57
CA GLY A 133 -24.25 -7.56 -18.02
C GLY A 133 -24.13 -7.94 -19.50
N SER A 134 -23.33 -7.22 -20.29
CA SER A 134 -22.92 -7.71 -21.61
C SER A 134 -21.91 -8.88 -21.50
N LEU A 135 -21.84 -9.73 -22.52
CA LEU A 135 -20.88 -10.85 -22.56
C LEU A 135 -19.43 -10.37 -22.48
N GLU A 136 -19.12 -9.26 -23.15
CA GLU A 136 -17.79 -8.66 -23.13
C GLU A 136 -17.44 -8.11 -21.74
N TYR A 137 -18.38 -7.41 -21.07
CA TYR A 137 -18.20 -6.94 -19.70
C TYR A 137 -17.91 -8.10 -18.75
N ALA A 138 -18.71 -9.17 -18.84
CA ALA A 138 -18.52 -10.36 -18.00
C ALA A 138 -17.15 -11.04 -18.23
N ALA A 139 -16.67 -11.07 -19.47
CA ALA A 139 -15.36 -11.63 -19.81
C ALA A 139 -14.20 -10.80 -19.22
N LEU A 140 -14.27 -9.47 -19.33
CA LEU A 140 -13.27 -8.57 -18.75
C LEU A 140 -13.29 -8.60 -17.22
N LEU A 141 -14.47 -8.64 -16.61
CA LEU A 141 -14.58 -8.75 -15.16
C LEU A 141 -14.02 -10.09 -14.66
N ARG A 142 -14.25 -11.19 -15.39
CA ARG A 142 -13.60 -12.48 -15.08
C ARG A 142 -12.08 -12.39 -15.18
N GLN A 143 -11.56 -11.73 -16.22
CA GLN A 143 -10.11 -11.54 -16.37
C GLN A 143 -9.49 -10.80 -15.18
N ILE A 144 -10.17 -9.76 -14.67
CA ILE A 144 -9.77 -9.08 -13.43
C ILE A 144 -9.75 -10.05 -12.25
N MET A 145 -10.85 -10.78 -12.03
CA MET A 145 -10.96 -11.67 -10.87
C MET A 145 -9.98 -12.82 -10.90
N ASP A 146 -9.70 -13.41 -12.07
CA ASP A 146 -8.70 -14.47 -12.22
C ASP A 146 -7.27 -13.98 -11.91
N HIS A 147 -6.99 -12.71 -12.22
CA HIS A 147 -5.71 -12.07 -11.91
C HIS A 147 -5.62 -11.73 -10.42
N LEU A 148 -6.62 -11.02 -9.88
CA LEU A 148 -6.70 -10.66 -8.46
C LEU A 148 -6.67 -11.88 -7.55
N HIS A 149 -7.31 -13.00 -7.91
CA HIS A 149 -7.27 -14.19 -7.07
C HIS A 149 -5.85 -14.69 -6.80
N LYS A 150 -4.98 -14.68 -7.82
CA LYS A 150 -3.58 -15.07 -7.68
C LYS A 150 -2.77 -14.05 -6.89
N HIS A 151 -3.00 -12.77 -7.17
CA HIS A 151 -2.36 -11.66 -6.46
C HIS A 151 -2.68 -11.73 -4.96
N ASN A 152 -3.96 -11.75 -4.61
CA ASN A 152 -4.44 -11.82 -3.23
C ASN A 152 -3.97 -13.09 -2.51
N GLU A 153 -3.94 -14.25 -3.19
CA GLU A 153 -3.45 -15.50 -2.59
C GLU A 153 -1.96 -15.41 -2.23
N LYS A 154 -1.14 -14.84 -3.11
CA LYS A 154 0.28 -14.59 -2.84
C LYS A 154 0.43 -13.59 -1.70
N GLU A 155 -0.31 -12.49 -1.75
CA GLU A 155 -0.21 -11.44 -0.73
C GLU A 155 -0.56 -11.97 0.67
N GLU A 156 -1.67 -12.71 0.80
CA GLU A 156 -2.13 -13.29 2.06
C GLU A 156 -1.21 -14.38 2.61
N LYS A 157 -0.56 -15.16 1.74
CA LYS A 157 0.24 -16.33 2.16
C LYS A 157 1.74 -16.07 2.24
N GLU A 158 2.24 -15.07 1.52
CA GLU A 158 3.67 -14.80 1.38
C GLU A 158 4.02 -13.40 1.86
N ASP A 159 3.40 -12.35 1.32
CA ASP A 159 3.86 -10.98 1.53
C ASP A 159 3.46 -10.42 2.91
N LEU A 160 2.17 -10.51 3.28
CA LEU A 160 1.66 -10.03 4.57
C LEU A 160 2.31 -10.74 5.77
N PRO A 161 2.51 -12.08 5.76
CA PRO A 161 3.23 -12.77 6.83
C PRO A 161 4.67 -12.31 7.07
N LEU A 162 5.34 -11.72 6.07
CA LEU A 162 6.69 -11.18 6.23
C LEU A 162 6.71 -9.88 7.04
N ILE A 163 5.69 -9.03 6.87
CA ILE A 163 5.66 -7.70 7.48
C ILE A 163 4.92 -7.66 8.81
N GLU A 164 3.90 -8.49 8.99
CA GLU A 164 3.03 -8.47 10.18
C GLU A 164 3.83 -8.64 11.50
N PRO A 165 4.80 -9.57 11.61
CA PRO A 165 5.63 -9.69 12.81
C PRO A 165 6.58 -8.50 13.04
N ILE A 166 7.04 -7.85 11.96
CA ILE A 166 7.94 -6.69 12.01
C ILE A 166 7.17 -5.45 12.51
N LEU A 167 5.94 -5.28 12.02
CA LEU A 167 5.03 -4.24 12.49
C LEU A 167 4.72 -4.44 13.97
N GLY A 168 4.33 -5.65 14.37
CA GLY A 168 3.78 -5.90 15.69
C GLY A 168 2.40 -5.24 15.88
N SER A 169 1.72 -5.57 16.97
CA SER A 169 0.28 -5.26 17.15
C SER A 169 -0.06 -3.77 16.96
N ASP A 170 0.55 -2.86 17.72
CA ASP A 170 0.19 -1.44 17.66
C ASP A 170 0.36 -0.81 16.27
N ARG A 171 1.47 -1.12 15.57
CA ARG A 171 1.72 -0.57 14.23
C ARG A 171 0.84 -1.21 13.17
N SER A 172 0.52 -2.51 13.32
CA SER A 172 -0.42 -3.19 12.43
C SER A 172 -1.82 -2.57 12.53
N LEU A 173 -2.32 -2.33 13.75
CA LEU A 173 -3.62 -1.66 13.96
C LEU A 173 -3.63 -0.24 13.38
N ALA A 174 -2.53 0.51 13.54
CA ALA A 174 -2.39 1.84 12.95
C ALA A 174 -2.33 1.79 11.42
N ALA A 175 -1.63 0.82 10.84
CA ALA A 175 -1.58 0.61 9.40
C ALA A 175 -2.97 0.23 8.85
N ALA A 176 -3.71 -0.64 9.54
CA ALA A 176 -5.09 -0.98 9.19
C ALA A 176 -6.01 0.25 9.20
N PHE A 177 -5.91 1.09 10.24
CA PHE A 177 -6.67 2.34 10.31
C PHE A 177 -6.40 3.25 9.10
N ASN A 178 -5.13 3.41 8.76
CA ASN A 178 -4.68 4.22 7.64
C ASN A 178 -5.12 3.65 6.29
N PHE A 179 -4.96 2.34 6.08
CA PHE A 179 -5.45 1.63 4.91
C PHE A 179 -6.97 1.83 4.73
N LEU A 180 -7.75 1.62 5.79
CA LEU A 180 -9.21 1.79 5.75
C LEU A 180 -9.66 3.25 5.59
N ALA A 181 -8.82 4.23 5.95
CA ALA A 181 -9.13 5.63 5.68
C ALA A 181 -9.23 5.93 4.17
N THR A 182 -8.55 5.17 3.32
CA THR A 182 -8.62 5.30 1.85
C THR A 182 -9.98 4.91 1.28
N LYS A 183 -10.81 4.17 2.06
CA LYS A 183 -12.21 3.93 1.70
C LYS A 183 -12.99 5.23 1.52
N LYS A 184 -12.52 6.34 2.09
CA LYS A 184 -13.07 7.69 1.92
C LYS A 184 -12.67 8.35 0.58
N PHE A 185 -12.02 7.66 -0.33
CA PHE A 185 -11.68 8.24 -1.63
C PHE A 185 -12.83 8.24 -2.61
N ALA A 186 -13.80 7.34 -2.41
CA ALA A 186 -14.99 7.28 -3.23
C ALA A 186 -16.19 6.72 -2.44
N PRO A 187 -17.42 7.05 -2.84
CA PRO A 187 -18.62 6.58 -2.17
C PRO A 187 -18.76 5.06 -2.32
N SER A 188 -19.10 4.35 -1.24
CA SER A 188 -19.60 2.97 -1.31
C SER A 188 -20.91 2.85 -0.53
N ARG A 189 -21.76 1.87 -0.89
CA ARG A 189 -22.96 1.59 -0.09
C ARG A 189 -22.64 0.89 1.23
N ALA A 190 -21.50 0.21 1.34
CA ALA A 190 -21.03 -0.41 2.58
C ALA A 190 -20.62 0.65 3.62
N ASN A 191 -20.26 1.86 3.16
CA ASN A 191 -20.00 3.02 4.00
C ASN A 191 -20.67 4.26 3.40
N PRO A 192 -22.01 4.39 3.54
CA PRO A 192 -22.74 5.53 3.00
C PRO A 192 -22.21 6.80 3.64
N ALA A 193 -21.69 7.69 2.81
CA ALA A 193 -21.09 8.90 3.30
C ALA A 193 -22.12 9.82 3.98
N PRO A 194 -21.69 10.59 5.00
CA PRO A 194 -22.49 11.69 5.53
C PRO A 194 -22.95 12.65 4.43
N SER A 195 -24.10 13.30 4.63
CA SER A 195 -24.74 14.17 3.62
C SER A 195 -23.90 15.37 3.17
N ASP A 196 -22.89 15.75 3.96
CA ASP A 196 -21.96 16.86 3.75
C ASP A 196 -20.56 16.40 3.27
N TRP A 197 -20.35 15.09 3.09
CA TRP A 197 -19.07 14.55 2.63
C TRP A 197 -18.99 14.54 1.10
N GLN A 198 -17.90 15.09 0.58
CA GLN A 198 -17.54 15.02 -0.83
C GLN A 198 -16.29 14.14 -0.98
N PRO A 199 -16.35 13.05 -1.77
CA PRO A 199 -15.18 12.25 -2.05
C PRO A 199 -14.16 13.10 -2.84
N PRO A 200 -12.84 12.88 -2.65
CA PRO A 200 -11.82 13.55 -3.45
C PRO A 200 -11.87 13.17 -4.94
N PHE A 201 -12.53 12.07 -5.29
CA PHE A 201 -12.73 11.60 -6.65
C PHE A 201 -14.21 11.30 -6.92
N GLU A 202 -14.78 11.96 -7.94
CA GLU A 202 -16.19 11.79 -8.32
C GLU A 202 -16.40 10.56 -9.22
N THR A 203 -15.38 10.20 -10.01
CA THR A 203 -15.44 9.07 -10.94
C THR A 203 -14.36 8.02 -10.65
N LEU A 204 -14.62 6.79 -11.07
CA LEU A 204 -13.66 5.69 -10.97
C LEU A 204 -12.40 6.02 -11.78
N VAL A 205 -12.56 6.62 -12.96
CA VAL A 205 -11.46 7.00 -13.84
C VAL A 205 -10.55 8.03 -13.17
N ASP A 206 -11.12 9.03 -12.49
CA ASP A 206 -10.33 10.06 -11.81
C ASP A 206 -9.49 9.47 -10.68
N LEU A 207 -10.03 8.51 -9.94
CA LEU A 207 -9.31 7.79 -8.89
C LEU A 207 -8.17 6.95 -9.49
N LEU A 208 -8.46 6.17 -10.53
CA LEU A 208 -7.50 5.23 -11.13
C LEU A 208 -6.34 5.94 -11.85
N LYS A 209 -6.58 7.13 -12.40
CA LYS A 209 -5.57 7.93 -13.12
C LYS A 209 -4.89 8.98 -12.25
N ALA A 210 -5.27 9.09 -10.98
CA ALA A 210 -4.69 10.08 -10.10
C ALA A 210 -3.19 9.82 -9.92
N PRO A 211 -2.32 10.84 -10.11
CA PRO A 211 -0.92 10.72 -9.73
C PRO A 211 -0.79 10.39 -8.24
N LEU A 212 0.26 9.65 -7.88
CA LEU A 212 0.49 9.24 -6.48
C LEU A 212 0.52 10.44 -5.52
N ASP A 213 1.09 11.58 -5.94
CA ASP A 213 1.10 12.81 -5.15
C ASP A 213 -0.32 13.31 -4.84
N LYS A 214 -1.23 13.27 -5.82
CA LYS A 214 -2.64 13.66 -5.63
C LYS A 214 -3.38 12.69 -4.71
N LEU A 215 -3.09 11.40 -4.81
CA LEU A 215 -3.62 10.38 -3.88
C LEU A 215 -3.13 10.63 -2.45
N ASN A 216 -1.84 10.93 -2.28
CA ASN A 216 -1.25 11.26 -0.99
C ASN A 216 -1.81 12.56 -0.39
N GLU A 217 -2.03 13.60 -1.21
CA GLU A 217 -2.69 14.83 -0.77
C GLU A 217 -4.15 14.59 -0.33
N ALA A 218 -4.89 13.77 -1.08
CA ALA A 218 -6.24 13.36 -0.70
C ALA A 218 -6.22 12.57 0.61
N TYR A 219 -5.28 11.63 0.74
CA TYR A 219 -5.09 10.80 1.94
C TYR A 219 -4.79 11.65 3.17
N ALA A 220 -3.92 12.65 3.05
CA ALA A 220 -3.55 13.54 4.14
C ALA A 220 -4.78 14.19 4.79
N LYS A 221 -5.82 14.54 4.01
CA LYS A 221 -7.06 15.14 4.55
C LYS A 221 -7.87 14.20 5.43
N PHE A 222 -7.72 12.89 5.24
CA PHE A 222 -8.52 11.85 5.92
C PHE A 222 -7.71 11.02 6.91
N SER A 223 -6.39 11.13 6.86
CA SER A 223 -5.45 10.57 7.83
C SER A 223 -5.62 11.27 9.19
N PRO A 224 -5.43 10.55 10.31
CA PRO A 224 -5.49 11.14 11.65
C PRO A 224 -4.47 12.28 11.87
N GLU A 225 -3.41 12.34 11.08
CA GLU A 225 -2.44 13.45 11.13
C GLU A 225 -2.98 14.75 10.51
N GLY A 226 -3.65 14.70 9.36
CA GLY A 226 -4.20 15.90 8.72
C GLY A 226 -5.53 16.36 9.33
N THR A 227 -6.24 15.49 10.05
CA THR A 227 -7.44 15.88 10.81
C THR A 227 -7.08 16.85 11.96
N LYS A 228 -5.83 16.85 12.44
CA LYS A 228 -5.33 17.82 13.43
C LYS A 228 -5.05 19.22 12.85
N GLY A 229 -5.03 19.37 11.52
CA GLY A 229 -4.72 20.64 10.84
C GLY A 229 -5.89 21.63 10.72
N ASN A 230 -7.14 21.19 10.94
CA ASN A 230 -8.33 22.02 10.73
C ASN A 230 -9.18 22.26 11.99
N ALA A 231 -8.78 21.73 13.15
CA ALA A 231 -9.37 22.14 14.42
C ALA A 231 -8.76 23.48 14.86
N LYS A 232 -9.30 24.59 14.34
CA LYS A 232 -9.12 25.90 14.98
C LYS A 232 -9.67 25.79 16.40
N LEU A 233 -8.77 25.84 17.37
CA LEU A 233 -9.09 26.14 18.76
C LEU A 233 -9.79 27.51 18.79
N SER A 234 -11.11 27.48 19.05
CA SER A 234 -11.89 28.64 19.51
C SER A 234 -12.09 28.54 21.00
#